data_AF-A0A963HG23-F1
#
_entry.id   AF-A0A963HG23-F1
#
_cell.length_a   1.000
_cell.length_b   1.000
_cell.length_c   1.000
_cell.angle_alpha   90.00
_cell.angle_beta   90.00
_cell.angle_gamma   90.00
#
_symmetry.space_group_name_H-M   'P 1'
#
loop_
_entity.id
_entity.type
_entity.pdbx_description
1 polymer ?
#
loop_
_entity_poly.entity_id
_entity_poly.type
_entity_poly.pdbx_seq_one_letter_code
_entity_poly.pdbx_strand_id
1 'polypeptide(L)'
;QIPSSIRMIVQMVIIASLVIVVDQILKAYAYGLSKQLSVFVGLIITNCIVMGRAEAFAMQNPPVLSFWDGIGNGLGYSVVLLTLGVIRELFGAGKLFGVEIIALAKDGGWYVPNGLLLLPPSAFFLIGLLIWALRTWRKEQVEKPAFRMAPQVVEKEAY
;
A
#
# COMPACT_ATOMS: atom_id res chain seq x y z
N GLN A 1 -10.77 19.97 24.44
CA GLN A 1 -10.44 19.27 23.18
C GLN A 1 -9.33 20.05 22.48
N ILE A 2 -8.25 19.39 22.04
CA ILE A 2 -7.21 20.04 21.25
C ILE A 2 -7.79 20.36 19.86
N PRO A 3 -7.63 21.59 19.33
CA PRO A 3 -8.06 21.95 17.98
C PRO A 3 -7.51 20.99 16.92
N SER A 4 -8.31 20.66 15.90
CA SER A 4 -7.97 19.67 14.86
C SER A 4 -6.65 19.98 14.16
N SER A 5 -6.39 21.24 13.81
CA SER A 5 -5.16 21.67 13.15
C SER A 5 -3.90 21.40 13.98
N ILE A 6 -3.97 21.59 15.30
CA ILE A 6 -2.83 21.36 16.21
C ILE A 6 -2.60 19.86 16.38
N ARG A 7 -3.67 19.06 16.39
CA ARG A 7 -3.61 17.61 16.59
C ARG A 7 -2.81 16.90 15.49
N MET A 8 -3.07 17.23 14.23
CA MET A 8 -2.35 16.62 13.10
C MET A 8 -0.84 16.90 13.17
N ILE A 9 -0.47 18.14 13.54
CA ILE A 9 0.94 18.52 13.70
C ILE A 9 1.60 17.71 14.82
N VAL A 10 0.94 17.58 15.97
CA VAL A 10 1.48 16.82 17.11
C VAL A 10 1.66 15.34 16.74
N GLN A 11 0.70 14.72 16.06
CA GLN A 11 0.81 13.33 15.62
C GLN A 11 1.98 13.13 14.65
N MET A 12 2.15 14.03 13.68
CA MET A 12 3.27 13.99 12.74
C MET A 12 4.63 14.09 13.44
N VAL A 13 4.76 14.98 14.42
CA VAL A 13 6.01 15.12 15.19
C VAL A 13 6.31 13.85 16.00
N ILE A 14 5.30 13.26 16.65
CA ILE A 14 5.48 12.01 17.41
C ILE A 14 5.93 10.89 16.48
N ILE A 15 5.24 10.68 15.36
CA ILE A 15 5.58 9.64 14.37
C ILE A 15 6.99 9.89 13.82
N ALA A 16 7.30 11.11 13.38
CA ALA A 16 8.59 11.46 12.84
C ALA A 16 9.74 11.22 13.83
N SER A 17 9.56 11.63 15.10
CA SER A 17 10.57 11.42 16.13
C SER A 17 10.87 9.94 16.36
N LEU A 18 9.84 9.08 16.41
CA LEU A 18 10.00 7.64 16.59
C LEU A 18 10.74 7.01 15.39
N VAL A 19 10.34 7.35 14.17
CA VAL A 19 10.95 6.81 12.95
C VAL A 19 12.42 7.26 12.83
N ILE A 20 12.75 8.49 13.21
CA ILE A 20 14.13 8.99 13.22
C ILE A 20 14.99 8.22 14.24
N VAL A 21 14.47 7.95 15.44
CA VAL A 21 15.20 7.15 16.44
C VAL A 21 15.51 5.75 15.88
N VAL A 22 14.56 5.11 15.20
CA VAL A 22 14.79 3.81 14.55
C VAL A 22 15.85 3.90 13.45
N ASP A 23 15.84 4.95 12.64
CA ASP A 23 16.89 5.19 11.64
C ASP A 23 18.28 5.34 12.26
N GLN A 24 18.40 6.03 13.39
CA GLN A 24 19.68 6.14 14.12
C GLN A 24 20.16 4.80 14.67
N ILE A 25 19.25 3.97 15.20
CA ILE A 25 19.59 2.62 15.67
C ILE A 25 20.11 1.77 14.49
N LEU A 26 19.46 1.84 13.33
CA LEU A 26 19.92 1.13 12.13
C LEU A 26 21.30 1.62 11.65
N LYS A 27 21.58 2.92 11.73
CA LYS A 27 22.92 3.48 11.40
C LYS A 27 24.01 2.91 12.31
N ALA A 28 23.69 2.70 13.59
CA ALA A 28 24.64 2.20 14.58
C ALA A 28 24.98 0.72 14.39
N TYR A 29 24.00 -0.14 14.09
CA TYR A 29 24.20 -1.59 14.01
C TYR A 29 24.36 -2.14 12.58
N ALA A 30 23.81 -1.46 11.56
CA ALA A 30 23.75 -1.97 10.19
C ALA A 30 23.81 -0.83 9.15
N TYR A 31 24.96 -0.15 9.08
CA TYR A 31 25.17 1.02 8.21
C TYR A 31 24.82 0.77 6.73
N GLY A 32 25.15 -0.42 6.19
CA GLY A 32 24.83 -0.78 4.80
C GLY A 32 23.33 -0.84 4.52
N LEU A 33 22.55 -1.40 5.45
CA LEU A 33 21.09 -1.46 5.35
C LEU A 33 20.46 -0.07 5.58
N SER A 34 20.98 0.70 6.53
CA SER A 34 20.51 2.07 6.79
C SER A 34 20.63 2.97 5.55
N LYS A 35 21.70 2.85 4.77
CA LYS A 35 21.89 3.66 3.55
C LYS A 35 20.77 3.44 2.52
N GLN A 36 20.31 2.20 2.35
CA GLN A 36 19.20 1.88 1.45
C GLN A 36 17.85 2.31 2.04
N LEU A 37 17.68 2.13 3.36
CA LEU A 37 16.46 2.45 4.08
C LEU A 37 16.25 3.95 4.29
N SER A 38 17.31 4.77 4.23
CA SER A 38 17.25 6.21 4.53
C SER A 38 16.28 6.99 3.63
N VAL A 39 16.04 6.55 2.39
CA VAL A 39 15.03 7.17 1.51
C VAL A 39 13.61 6.78 1.95
N PHE A 40 13.44 5.55 2.44
CA PHE A 40 12.16 5.05 2.93
C PHE A 40 11.75 5.70 4.25
N VAL A 41 12.70 6.19 5.06
CA VAL A 41 12.39 6.95 6.30
C VAL A 41 11.42 8.10 6.01
N GLY A 42 11.68 8.90 4.97
CA GLY A 42 10.78 10.00 4.58
C GLY A 42 9.40 9.51 4.12
N LEU A 43 9.37 8.43 3.33
CA LEU A 43 8.12 7.81 2.82
C LEU A 43 7.29 7.16 3.93
N ILE A 44 7.93 6.70 5.02
CA ILE A 44 7.26 6.13 6.20
C ILE A 44 6.61 7.24 7.03
N ILE A 45 7.31 8.36 7.25
CA ILE A 45 6.81 9.49 8.04
C ILE A 45 5.56 10.11 7.39
N THR A 46 5.58 10.30 6.08
CA THR A 46 4.46 10.89 5.33
C THR A 46 3.45 9.85 4.85
N ASN A 47 3.52 8.60 5.31
CA ASN A 47 2.60 7.58 4.88
C ASN A 47 1.19 7.81 5.43
N CYS A 48 0.22 7.83 4.52
CA CYS A 48 -1.19 8.06 4.85
C CYS A 48 -1.78 7.01 5.81
N ILE A 49 -1.25 5.77 5.82
CA ILE A 49 -1.77 4.72 6.72
C ILE A 49 -1.48 5.05 8.19
N VAL A 50 -0.30 5.58 8.48
CA VAL A 50 0.14 5.86 9.86
C VAL A 50 -0.67 7.02 10.43
N MET A 51 -0.81 8.09 9.65
CA MET A 51 -1.67 9.22 10.00
C MET A 51 -3.13 8.80 10.15
N GLY A 52 -3.66 8.09 9.14
CA GLY A 52 -5.07 7.74 9.08
C GLY A 52 -5.51 6.84 10.24
N ARG A 53 -4.69 5.85 10.63
CA ARG A 53 -4.99 5.00 11.80
C ARG A 53 -4.79 5.73 13.12
N ALA A 54 -3.78 6.59 13.23
CA ALA A 54 -3.58 7.40 14.43
C ALA A 54 -4.78 8.31 14.70
N GLU A 55 -5.31 8.96 13.66
CA GLU A 55 -6.46 9.86 13.79
C GLU A 55 -7.79 9.11 13.96
N ALA A 56 -8.04 8.08 13.15
CA ALA A 56 -9.33 7.38 13.15
C ALA A 56 -9.51 6.43 14.35
N PHE A 57 -8.42 5.80 14.83
CA PHE A 57 -8.51 4.77 15.86
C PHE A 57 -7.76 5.14 17.15
N ALA A 58 -6.49 5.57 17.05
CA ALA A 58 -5.67 5.74 18.26
C ALA A 58 -6.14 6.87 19.18
N MET A 59 -6.77 7.92 18.63
CA MET A 59 -7.30 9.04 19.43
C MET A 59 -8.55 8.69 20.25
N GLN A 60 -9.24 7.60 19.92
CA GLN A 60 -10.53 7.23 20.53
C GLN A 60 -10.44 5.98 21.41
N ASN A 61 -9.29 5.30 21.41
CA ASN A 61 -9.12 3.98 22.02
C ASN A 61 -7.93 3.94 22.99
N PRO A 62 -7.95 3.01 23.98
CA PRO A 62 -6.83 2.84 24.89
C PRO A 62 -5.55 2.37 24.17
N PRO A 63 -4.36 2.67 24.72
CA PRO A 63 -3.08 2.49 24.03
C PRO A 63 -2.78 1.04 23.64
N VAL A 64 -3.18 0.07 24.46
CA VAL A 64 -2.96 -1.37 24.16
C VAL A 64 -3.78 -1.81 22.95
N LEU A 65 -5.03 -1.36 22.83
CA LEU A 65 -5.88 -1.70 21.69
C LEU A 65 -5.37 -1.04 20.41
N SER A 66 -4.92 0.20 20.52
CA SER A 66 -4.31 0.97 19.41
C SER A 66 -2.98 0.35 18.94
N PHE A 67 -2.22 -0.29 19.83
CA PHE A 67 -1.01 -1.02 19.45
C PHE A 67 -1.33 -2.23 18.57
N TRP A 68 -2.32 -3.03 18.95
CA TRP A 68 -2.79 -4.16 18.14
C TRP A 68 -3.38 -3.72 16.80
N ASP A 69 -4.07 -2.58 16.77
CA ASP A 69 -4.54 -1.97 15.51
C ASP A 69 -3.37 -1.64 14.57
N GLY A 70 -2.32 -1.00 15.09
CA GLY A 70 -1.11 -0.68 14.33
C GLY A 70 -0.46 -1.93 13.71
N ILE A 71 -0.29 -3.00 14.50
CA ILE A 71 0.26 -4.27 14.01
C ILE A 71 -0.63 -4.88 12.93
N GLY A 72 -1.94 -4.94 13.16
CA GLY A 72 -2.89 -5.54 12.20
C GLY A 72 -2.90 -4.81 10.86
N ASN A 73 -2.95 -3.48 10.87
CA ASN A 73 -2.92 -2.68 9.65
C ASN A 73 -1.55 -2.73 8.94
N GLY A 74 -0.45 -2.77 9.71
CA GLY A 74 0.90 -2.95 9.17
C GLY A 74 1.05 -4.29 8.45
N LEU A 75 0.65 -5.39 9.09
CA LEU A 75 0.69 -6.72 8.48
C LEU A 75 -0.23 -6.82 7.26
N GLY A 76 -1.44 -6.26 7.33
CA GLY A 76 -2.35 -6.22 6.18
C GLY A 76 -1.74 -5.49 4.98
N TYR A 77 -1.10 -4.34 5.23
CA TYR A 77 -0.39 -3.60 4.20
C TYR A 77 0.80 -4.40 3.62
N SER A 78 1.59 -5.05 4.48
CA SER A 78 2.69 -5.92 4.03
C SER A 78 2.21 -7.07 3.15
N VAL A 79 1.10 -7.73 3.50
CA VAL A 79 0.54 -8.83 2.68
C VAL A 79 0.16 -8.35 1.29
N VAL A 80 -0.49 -7.18 1.18
CA VAL A 80 -0.82 -6.60 -0.12
C VAL A 80 0.45 -6.31 -0.92
N LEU A 81 1.45 -5.66 -0.32
CA LEU A 81 2.71 -5.34 -1.00
C LEU A 81 3.49 -6.59 -1.44
N LEU A 82 3.57 -7.63 -0.60
CA LEU A 82 4.22 -8.89 -0.92
C LEU A 82 3.53 -9.60 -2.09
N THR A 83 2.19 -9.62 -2.08
CA THR A 83 1.40 -10.23 -3.17
C THR A 83 1.66 -9.52 -4.50
N LEU A 84 1.67 -8.19 -4.49
CA LEU A 84 1.99 -7.40 -5.68
C LEU A 84 3.44 -7.59 -6.12
N GLY A 85 4.38 -7.63 -5.17
CA GLY A 85 5.80 -7.86 -5.40
C GLY A 85 6.04 -9.19 -6.10
N VAL A 86 5.42 -10.27 -5.61
CA VAL A 86 5.51 -11.61 -6.20
C VAL A 86 5.04 -11.62 -7.65
N ILE A 87 3.89 -11.03 -7.94
CA ILE A 87 3.37 -10.97 -9.32
C ILE A 87 4.30 -10.14 -10.21
N ARG A 88 4.78 -8.99 -9.72
CA ARG A 88 5.65 -8.09 -10.49
C ARG A 88 7.04 -8.68 -10.74
N GLU A 89 7.63 -9.38 -9.77
CA GLU A 89 8.94 -10.00 -9.91
C GLU A 89 8.86 -11.21 -10.86
N LEU A 90 7.85 -12.06 -10.67
CA LEU A 90 7.67 -13.29 -11.44
C LEU A 90 7.38 -13.01 -12.92
N PHE A 91 6.45 -12.10 -13.22
CA PHE A 91 6.06 -11.80 -14.61
C PHE A 91 6.83 -10.62 -15.21
N GLY A 92 7.47 -9.78 -14.39
CA GLY A 92 8.31 -8.69 -14.89
C GLY A 92 9.71 -9.16 -15.25
N ALA A 93 10.36 -9.93 -14.36
CA ALA A 93 11.76 -10.33 -14.50
C ALA A 93 11.99 -11.85 -14.59
N GLY A 94 10.95 -12.68 -14.41
CA GLY A 94 11.09 -14.15 -14.43
C GLY A 94 11.70 -14.72 -13.14
N LYS A 95 11.90 -13.89 -12.12
CA LYS A 95 12.59 -14.24 -10.88
C LYS A 95 11.66 -14.11 -9.68
N LEU A 96 11.96 -14.82 -8.61
CA LEU A 96 11.26 -14.71 -7.35
C LEU A 96 12.30 -14.80 -6.21
N PHE A 97 12.39 -13.74 -5.40
CA PHE A 97 13.44 -13.62 -4.37
C PHE A 97 14.86 -13.87 -4.91
N GLY A 98 15.11 -13.48 -6.16
CA GLY A 98 16.40 -13.69 -6.83
C GLY A 98 16.64 -15.09 -7.41
N VAL A 99 15.71 -16.03 -7.25
CA VAL A 99 15.75 -17.36 -7.90
C VAL A 99 15.05 -17.28 -9.25
N GLU A 100 15.71 -17.74 -10.32
CA GLU A 100 15.10 -17.83 -11.66
C GLU A 100 14.10 -18.98 -11.70
N ILE A 101 12.81 -18.65 -11.80
CA ILE A 101 11.72 -19.63 -11.93
C ILE A 101 11.35 -19.79 -13.40
N ILE A 102 11.33 -18.69 -14.15
CA ILE A 102 10.97 -18.68 -15.56
C ILE A 102 12.21 -18.29 -16.35
N ALA A 103 12.74 -19.24 -17.13
CA ALA A 103 13.87 -18.97 -18.01
C ALA A 103 13.49 -17.89 -19.04
N LEU A 104 14.25 -16.80 -19.04
CA LEU A 104 14.01 -15.67 -19.91
C LEU A 104 14.43 -16.01 -21.35
N ALA A 105 13.70 -15.50 -22.33
CA ALA A 105 14.02 -15.66 -23.75
C ALA A 105 15.42 -15.13 -24.12
N LYS A 106 15.96 -14.20 -23.31
CA LYS A 106 17.33 -13.69 -23.44
C LYS A 106 18.41 -14.69 -22.99
N ASP A 107 18.08 -15.59 -22.08
CA ASP A 107 18.96 -16.60 -21.48
C ASP A 107 18.66 -18.02 -22.02
N GLY A 108 17.97 -18.11 -23.17
CA GLY A 108 17.64 -19.38 -23.83
C GLY A 108 16.29 -20.00 -23.41
N GLY A 109 15.47 -19.29 -22.64
CA GLY A 109 14.12 -19.72 -22.27
C GLY A 109 13.02 -19.32 -23.27
N TRP A 110 11.75 -19.51 -22.87
CA TRP A 110 10.59 -19.24 -23.73
C TRP A 110 9.84 -17.94 -23.37
N TYR A 111 10.17 -17.33 -22.22
CA TYR A 111 9.40 -16.22 -21.67
C TYR A 111 10.00 -14.85 -21.98
N VAL A 112 9.22 -13.98 -22.62
CA VAL A 112 9.59 -12.57 -22.83
C VAL A 112 9.15 -11.75 -21.62
N PRO A 113 10.05 -11.03 -20.94
CA PRO A 113 9.73 -10.28 -19.74
C PRO A 113 8.71 -9.18 -20.04
N ASN A 114 7.69 -9.04 -19.20
CA ASN A 114 6.70 -8.00 -19.40
C ASN A 114 7.21 -6.66 -18.83
N GLY A 115 7.72 -5.80 -19.71
CA GLY A 115 8.19 -4.47 -19.34
C GLY A 115 7.14 -3.62 -18.62
N LEU A 116 5.85 -3.78 -18.94
CA LEU A 116 4.77 -3.01 -18.29
C LEU A 116 4.69 -3.27 -16.78
N LEU A 117 4.93 -4.52 -16.34
CA LEU A 117 4.85 -4.94 -14.94
C LEU A 117 5.96 -4.34 -14.05
N LEU A 118 7.03 -3.84 -14.68
CA LEU A 118 8.12 -3.16 -13.97
C LEU A 118 7.76 -1.69 -13.66
N LEU A 119 6.92 -1.05 -14.48
CA LEU A 119 6.58 0.36 -14.32
C LEU A 119 5.49 0.59 -13.25
N PRO A 120 5.40 1.80 -12.65
CA PRO A 120 4.38 2.16 -11.67
C PRO A 120 2.90 1.92 -12.08
N PRO A 121 2.48 2.13 -13.35
CA PRO A 121 1.10 1.87 -13.77
C PRO A 121 0.60 0.44 -13.50
N SER A 122 1.49 -0.55 -13.52
CA SER A 122 1.13 -1.94 -13.23
C SER A 122 0.57 -2.14 -11.83
N ALA A 123 1.06 -1.40 -10.83
CA ALA A 123 0.59 -1.53 -9.46
C ALA A 123 -0.89 -1.16 -9.32
N PHE A 124 -1.36 -0.15 -10.08
CA PHE A 124 -2.78 0.23 -10.07
C PHE A 124 -3.68 -0.86 -10.65
N PHE A 125 -3.29 -1.47 -11.78
CA PHE A 125 -4.05 -2.57 -12.36
C PHE A 125 -4.09 -3.78 -11.43
N LEU A 126 -2.95 -4.17 -10.85
CA LEU A 126 -2.88 -5.31 -9.95
C LEU A 126 -3.67 -5.10 -8.66
N ILE A 127 -3.59 -3.92 -8.04
CA ILE A 127 -4.41 -3.58 -6.87
C ILE A 127 -5.90 -3.59 -7.24
N GLY A 128 -6.27 -3.04 -8.40
CA GLY A 128 -7.64 -3.06 -8.90
C GLY A 128 -8.19 -4.48 -9.07
N LEU A 129 -7.42 -5.37 -9.70
CA LEU A 129 -7.78 -6.78 -9.87
C LEU A 129 -7.85 -7.53 -8.53
N LEU A 130 -6.92 -7.25 -7.61
CA LEU A 130 -6.93 -7.83 -6.27
C LEU A 130 -8.16 -7.42 -5.47
N ILE A 131 -8.52 -6.13 -5.50
CA ILE A 131 -9.75 -5.62 -4.86
C ILE A 131 -10.98 -6.25 -5.52
N TRP A 132 -11.01 -6.35 -6.85
CA TRP A 132 -12.11 -6.99 -7.57
C TRP A 132 -12.29 -8.46 -7.18
N ALA A 133 -11.21 -9.23 -7.11
CA ALA A 133 -11.24 -10.62 -6.69
C ALA A 133 -11.75 -10.75 -5.24
N LEU A 134 -11.23 -9.93 -4.32
CA LEU A 134 -11.67 -9.90 -2.92
C LEU A 134 -13.16 -9.55 -2.80
N ARG A 135 -13.64 -8.53 -3.50
CA ARG A 135 -15.06 -8.12 -3.47
C ARG A 135 -15.99 -9.12 -4.14
N THR A 136 -15.51 -9.86 -5.13
CA THR A 136 -16.28 -10.94 -5.78
C THR A 136 -16.48 -12.12 -4.83
N TRP A 137 -15.46 -12.46 -4.04
CA TRP A 137 -15.55 -13.51 -3.02
C TRP A 137 -16.31 -13.05 -1.76
N ARG A 138 -16.01 -11.84 -1.26
CA ARG A 138 -16.62 -11.23 -0.08
C ARG A 138 -17.57 -10.11 -0.49
N LYS A 139 -18.75 -10.52 -0.99
CA LYS A 139 -19.81 -9.61 -1.46
C LYS A 139 -20.33 -8.65 -0.39
N GLU A 140 -20.11 -8.95 0.89
CA GLU A 140 -20.47 -8.09 2.02
C GLU A 140 -19.76 -6.72 1.99
N GLN A 141 -18.59 -6.64 1.34
CA GLN A 141 -17.83 -5.38 1.19
C GLN A 141 -18.29 -4.54 -0.02
N VAL A 142 -19.28 -5.01 -0.78
CA VAL A 142 -19.84 -4.27 -1.91
C VAL A 142 -20.85 -3.25 -1.39
N GLU A 143 -20.42 -1.99 -1.34
CA GLU A 143 -21.28 -0.89 -0.94
C GLU A 143 -22.49 -0.76 -1.86
N LYS A 144 -23.67 -0.51 -1.27
CA LYS A 144 -24.87 -0.23 -2.05
C LYS A 144 -24.67 1.11 -2.77
N PRO A 145 -25.07 1.22 -4.04
CA PRO A 145 -24.96 2.48 -4.77
C PRO A 145 -25.73 3.57 -4.02
N ALA A 146 -25.01 4.61 -3.58
CA ALA A 146 -25.58 5.73 -2.82
C ALA A 146 -26.62 6.51 -3.66
N PHE A 147 -26.50 6.44 -4.98
CA PHE A 147 -27.42 7.08 -5.91
C PHE A 147 -27.83 6.09 -7.00
N ARG A 148 -29.13 5.97 -7.26
CA ARG A 148 -29.63 5.33 -8.47
C ARG A 148 -29.52 6.35 -9.59
N MET A 149 -28.72 6.06 -10.62
CA MET A 149 -28.64 6.92 -11.79
C MET A 149 -30.05 7.09 -12.39
N ALA A 150 -30.47 8.34 -12.61
CA ALA A 150 -31.72 8.61 -13.28
C ALA A 150 -31.67 7.98 -14.69
N PRO A 151 -32.77 7.39 -15.17
CA PRO A 151 -32.82 6.88 -16.54
C PRO A 151 -32.47 8.02 -17.49
N GLN A 152 -31.57 7.75 -18.44
CA GLN A 152 -31.24 8.70 -19.49
C GLN A 152 -32.51 8.93 -20.31
N VAL A 153 -33.17 10.08 -20.10
CA VAL A 153 -34.25 10.54 -20.97
C VAL A 153 -33.62 10.87 -22.31
N VAL A 154 -33.71 9.95 -23.26
CA VAL A 154 -33.45 10.26 -24.66
C VAL A 154 -34.61 11.16 -25.10
N GLU A 155 -34.43 12.46 -24.95
CA GLU A 155 -35.33 13.44 -25.54
C GLU A 155 -35.21 13.22 -27.06
N LYS A 156 -36.19 12.50 -27.62
CA LYS A 156 -36.32 12.40 -29.07
C LYS A 156 -36.52 13.82 -29.55
N GLU A 157 -35.49 14.40 -30.17
CA GLU A 157 -35.60 15.65 -30.90
C GLU A 157 -36.78 15.51 -31.86
N ALA A 158 -37.85 16.26 -31.58
CA ALA A 158 -39.03 16.30 -32.41
C ALA A 158 -38.67 17.05 -33.69
N TYR A 159 -38.42 16.28 -34.75
CA TYR A 159 -38.50 16.76 -36.14
C TYR A 159 -39.95 16.82 -36.58
#